data_AF-I2GAE2-F1
#
_entry.id   AF-I2GAE2-F1
#
_cell.length_a   1.000
_cell.length_b   1.000
_cell.length_c   1.000
_cell.angle_alpha   90.00
_cell.angle_beta   90.00
_cell.angle_gamma   90.00
#
_symmetry.space_group_name_H-M   'P 1'
#
loop_
_entity.id
_entity.type
_entity.pdbx_description
1 polymer ?
#
loop_
_entity_poly.entity_id
_entity_poly.type
_entity_poly.pdbx_seq_one_letter_code
_entity_poly.pdbx_strand_id
1 'polypeptide(L)'
;DCPSDWSSYEGHCYRVFQKEMTWEEAEKFCTQQRKGSHLVSFHSSDEVDFVVSMTWPILKYDFVWIGLNNIWNECMVEWTDGTRLSHNAWITESECIAAKTTDNQWLSRPCSRTYNVVCKFQE
;
A
#
# COMPACT_ATOMS: atom_id res chain seq x y z
N ASP A 1 12.98 -20.62 0.82
CA ASP A 1 12.20 -20.43 2.05
C ASP A 1 12.24 -18.99 2.55
N CYS A 2 11.15 -18.54 3.18
CA CYS A 2 11.10 -17.23 3.85
C CYS A 2 12.00 -17.19 5.10
N PRO A 3 12.61 -16.04 5.44
CA PRO A 3 13.42 -15.90 6.65
C PRO A 3 12.57 -16.04 7.92
N SER A 4 13.24 -16.18 9.06
CA SER A 4 12.57 -16.10 10.37
C SER A 4 11.76 -14.81 10.48
N ASP A 5 10.56 -14.93 11.05
CA ASP A 5 9.56 -13.85 11.24
C ASP A 5 8.86 -13.37 9.97
N TRP A 6 9.06 -14.03 8.83
CA TRP A 6 8.29 -13.80 7.62
C TRP A 6 7.31 -14.94 7.39
N SER A 7 6.10 -14.60 6.98
CA SER A 7 5.06 -15.57 6.61
C SER A 7 5.14 -15.87 5.12
N SER A 8 5.06 -17.14 4.75
CA SER A 8 5.05 -17.57 3.34
C SER A 8 3.62 -17.74 2.84
N TYR A 9 3.35 -17.25 1.64
CA TYR A 9 2.12 -17.49 0.91
C TYR A 9 2.39 -17.40 -0.59
N GLU A 10 1.96 -18.43 -1.35
CA GLU A 10 2.07 -18.51 -2.81
C GLU A 10 3.40 -18.02 -3.41
N GLY A 11 4.52 -18.51 -2.88
CA GLY A 11 5.87 -18.18 -3.39
C GLY A 11 6.38 -16.77 -3.02
N HIS A 12 5.70 -16.10 -2.09
CA HIS A 12 6.09 -14.79 -1.58
C HIS A 12 6.21 -14.81 -0.06
N CYS A 13 6.97 -13.85 0.46
CA CYS A 13 7.22 -13.67 1.88
C CYS A 13 6.67 -12.32 2.35
N TYR A 14 5.96 -12.33 3.46
CA TYR A 14 5.23 -11.18 4.01
C TYR A 14 5.62 -10.93 5.47
N ARG A 15 5.70 -9.66 5.86
CA ARG A 15 5.91 -9.28 7.26
C ARG A 15 5.21 -7.99 7.62
N VAL A 16 4.51 -8.02 8.75
CA VAL A 16 3.87 -6.85 9.36
C VAL A 16 4.87 -6.14 10.27
N PHE A 17 4.93 -4.82 10.15
CA PHE A 17 5.71 -3.94 11.02
C PHE A 17 4.77 -2.91 11.67
N GLN A 18 4.71 -2.92 13.01
CA GLN A 18 4.00 -1.92 13.81
C GLN A 18 4.81 -0.61 13.87
N LYS A 19 4.95 0.05 12.73
CA LYS A 19 5.67 1.32 12.61
C LYS A 19 4.86 2.24 11.71
N GLU A 20 4.35 3.32 12.28
CA GLU A 20 3.65 4.34 11.53
C GLU A 20 4.65 5.17 10.72
N MET A 21 4.53 5.11 9.39
CA MET A 21 5.42 5.77 8.44
C MET A 21 4.61 6.45 7.35
N THR A 22 5.11 7.54 6.78
CA THR A 22 4.58 8.04 5.50
C THR A 22 4.72 6.99 4.41
N TRP A 23 3.95 7.10 3.33
CA TRP A 23 4.01 6.10 2.26
C TRP A 23 5.44 5.97 1.69
N GLU A 24 6.12 7.11 1.47
CA GLU A 24 7.49 7.14 0.96
C GLU A 24 8.49 6.48 1.92
N GLU A 25 8.37 6.77 3.22
CA GLU A 25 9.20 6.15 4.26
C GLU A 25 8.95 4.64 4.35
N ALA A 26 7.69 4.21 4.25
CA ALA A 26 7.29 2.82 4.33
C ALA A 26 7.84 2.00 3.15
N GLU A 27 7.74 2.53 1.93
CA GLU A 27 8.30 1.90 0.73
C GLU A 27 9.82 1.79 0.85
N LYS A 28 10.48 2.90 1.20
CA LYS A 28 11.93 2.89 1.46
C LYS A 28 12.32 1.88 2.54
N PHE A 29 11.55 1.79 3.62
CA PHE A 29 11.78 0.84 4.70
C PHE A 29 11.68 -0.61 4.20
N CYS A 30 10.68 -0.94 3.36
CA CYS A 30 10.54 -2.27 2.79
C CYS A 30 11.70 -2.65 1.87
N THR A 31 12.17 -1.73 1.01
CA THR A 31 13.35 -1.99 0.14
C THR A 31 14.63 -2.26 0.91
N GLN A 32 14.72 -1.79 2.16
CA GLN A 32 15.86 -2.03 3.04
C GLN A 32 15.79 -3.37 3.79
N GLN A 33 14.61 -4.01 3.86
CA GLN A 33 14.47 -5.28 4.58
C GLN A 33 15.13 -6.44 3.82
N ARG A 34 14.98 -6.47 2.49
CA ARG A 34 15.56 -7.49 1.62
C ARG A 34 15.56 -7.01 0.18
N LYS A 35 16.47 -7.53 -0.64
CA LYS A 35 16.46 -7.31 -2.09
C LYS A 35 15.11 -7.75 -2.67
N GLY A 36 14.46 -6.86 -3.43
CA GLY A 36 13.14 -7.11 -4.05
C GLY A 36 11.96 -7.01 -3.09
N SER A 37 12.18 -6.53 -1.85
CA SER A 37 11.11 -6.24 -0.90
C SER A 37 10.54 -4.86 -1.12
N HIS A 38 9.22 -4.78 -1.19
CA HIS A 38 8.46 -3.56 -1.40
C HIS A 38 7.26 -3.55 -0.45
N LEU A 39 6.53 -2.44 -0.39
CA LEU A 39 5.18 -2.46 0.18
C LEU A 39 4.35 -3.56 -0.49
N VAL A 40 3.45 -4.16 0.28
CA VAL A 40 2.62 -5.26 -0.21
C VAL A 40 1.82 -4.86 -1.44
N SER A 41 1.85 -5.72 -2.47
CA SER A 41 0.97 -5.67 -3.63
C SER A 41 -0.06 -6.79 -3.51
N PHE A 42 -1.26 -6.56 -4.02
CA PHE A 42 -2.35 -7.53 -4.01
C PHE A 42 -2.74 -7.93 -5.44
N HIS A 43 -2.78 -9.24 -5.69
CA HIS A 43 -3.08 -9.81 -7.01
C HIS A 43 -4.26 -10.80 -6.99
N SER A 44 -4.82 -11.10 -5.81
CA SER A 44 -6.03 -11.90 -5.65
C SER A 44 -6.74 -11.54 -4.34
N SER A 45 -8.03 -11.86 -4.23
CA SER A 45 -8.77 -11.70 -2.96
C SER A 45 -8.21 -12.62 -1.88
N ASP A 46 -7.76 -13.83 -2.23
CA ASP A 46 -7.17 -14.78 -1.28
C ASP A 46 -5.86 -14.23 -0.67
N GLU A 47 -5.07 -13.48 -1.45
CA GLU A 47 -3.88 -12.80 -0.93
C GLU A 47 -4.24 -11.70 0.08
N VAL A 48 -5.33 -10.95 -0.18
CA VAL A 48 -5.81 -9.94 0.78
C VAL A 48 -6.27 -10.62 2.07
N ASP A 49 -7.07 -11.68 1.97
CA ASP A 49 -7.54 -12.44 3.14
C ASP A 49 -6.38 -13.00 3.96
N PHE A 50 -5.33 -13.49 3.29
CA PHE A 50 -4.09 -13.91 3.94
C PHE A 50 -3.42 -12.76 4.72
N VAL A 51 -3.23 -11.60 4.11
CA VAL A 51 -2.60 -10.44 4.78
C VAL A 51 -3.49 -9.88 5.90
N VAL A 52 -4.81 -9.88 5.74
CA VAL A 52 -5.77 -9.55 6.81
C VAL A 52 -5.63 -10.51 7.98
N SER A 53 -5.51 -11.82 7.72
CA SER A 53 -5.31 -12.82 8.78
C SER A 53 -4.02 -12.61 9.57
N MET A 54 -2.98 -12.03 8.94
CA MET A 54 -1.73 -11.66 9.60
C MET A 54 -1.82 -10.33 10.37
N THR A 55 -2.49 -9.33 9.80
CA THR A 55 -2.52 -7.97 10.35
C THR A 55 -3.56 -7.79 11.43
N TRP A 56 -4.76 -8.37 11.27
CA TRP A 56 -5.88 -8.22 12.20
C TRP A 56 -5.55 -8.60 13.66
N PRO A 57 -4.90 -9.74 13.97
CA PRO A 57 -4.58 -10.11 15.35
C PRO A 57 -3.61 -9.14 16.04
N ILE A 58 -2.84 -8.41 15.23
CA ILE A 58 -1.74 -7.53 15.65
C ILE A 58 -2.22 -6.08 15.77
N LEU A 59 -2.92 -5.59 14.74
CA LEU A 59 -3.29 -4.19 14.55
C LEU A 59 -4.75 -3.89 14.89
N LYS A 60 -5.62 -4.91 14.99
CA LYS A 60 -7.07 -4.76 15.18
C LYS A 60 -7.66 -3.86 14.09
N TYR A 61 -8.40 -2.81 14.46
CA TYR A 61 -9.06 -1.88 13.53
C TYR A 61 -8.09 -0.77 13.12
N ASP A 62 -7.31 -1.00 12.07
CA ASP A 62 -6.29 -0.07 11.59
C ASP A 62 -6.15 -0.14 10.05
N PHE A 63 -5.11 0.51 9.54
CA PHE A 63 -4.74 0.52 8.14
C PHE A 63 -3.26 0.18 7.97
N VAL A 64 -2.95 -0.41 6.81
CA VAL A 64 -1.58 -0.62 6.36
C VAL A 64 -1.39 0.00 4.98
N TRP A 65 -0.20 0.53 4.73
CA TRP A 65 0.15 0.97 3.38
C TRP A 65 0.24 -0.21 2.41
N ILE A 66 -0.16 0.02 1.17
CA ILE A 66 0.06 -0.89 0.04
C ILE A 66 0.90 -0.20 -1.04
N GLY A 67 1.51 -0.98 -1.94
CA GLY A 67 2.44 -0.51 -2.97
C GLY A 67 1.81 0.27 -4.13
N LEU A 68 0.73 1.05 -3.88
CA LEU A 68 0.10 1.95 -4.85
C LEU A 68 0.25 3.40 -4.39
N ASN A 69 0.81 4.25 -5.26
CA ASN A 69 0.94 5.69 -5.04
C ASN A 69 0.39 6.50 -6.21
N ASN A 70 0.18 7.80 -5.97
CA ASN A 70 -0.10 8.80 -7.00
C ASN A 70 -1.22 8.43 -7.98
N ILE A 71 -2.31 7.87 -7.45
CA ILE A 71 -3.41 7.26 -8.24
C ILE A 71 -4.10 8.23 -9.23
N TRP A 72 -3.94 9.54 -9.04
CA TRP A 72 -4.53 10.57 -9.90
C TRP A 72 -3.63 11.04 -11.04
N ASN A 73 -2.32 10.74 -10.99
CA ASN A 73 -1.38 11.21 -12.00
C ASN A 73 -1.56 10.53 -13.36
N GLU A 74 -2.16 9.33 -13.39
CA GLU A 74 -2.45 8.59 -14.61
C GLU A 74 -3.88 8.80 -15.13
N CYS A 75 -4.69 9.62 -14.44
CA CYS A 75 -6.04 9.93 -14.90
C CYS A 75 -6.02 10.95 -16.05
N MET A 76 -6.67 10.62 -17.16
CA MET A 76 -7.01 11.61 -18.19
C MET A 76 -8.09 12.54 -17.64
N VAL A 77 -7.73 13.81 -17.43
CA VAL A 77 -8.67 14.84 -17.00
C VAL A 77 -9.02 15.70 -18.20
N GLU A 78 -10.30 15.69 -18.57
CA GLU A 78 -10.85 16.45 -19.68
C GLU A 78 -12.05 17.26 -19.22
N TRP A 79 -12.26 18.43 -19.83
CA TRP A 79 -13.50 19.16 -19.65
C TRP A 79 -14.64 18.45 -20.39
N THR A 80 -15.81 18.41 -19.78
CA THR A 80 -17.00 17.78 -20.38
C THR A 80 -17.51 18.50 -21.63
N ASP A 81 -17.01 19.71 -21.90
CA ASP A 81 -17.28 20.49 -23.11
C ASP A 81 -16.31 20.18 -24.27
N GLY A 82 -15.35 19.27 -24.06
CA GLY A 82 -14.34 18.88 -25.05
C GLY A 82 -13.22 19.90 -25.24
N THR A 83 -13.16 20.98 -24.44
CA THR A 83 -12.05 21.92 -24.47
C THR A 83 -10.81 21.35 -23.77
N ARG A 84 -9.63 21.81 -24.21
CA ARG A 84 -8.36 21.38 -23.61
C ARG A 84 -8.20 21.99 -22.21
N LEU A 85 -7.82 21.16 -21.23
CA LEU A 85 -7.39 21.63 -19.92
C LEU A 85 -6.06 22.41 -20.04
N SER A 86 -6.15 23.74 -20.11
CA SER A 86 -5.01 24.65 -20.23
C SER A 86 -4.61 25.33 -18.91
N HIS A 87 -5.54 25.38 -17.95
CA HIS A 87 -5.33 25.89 -16.61
C HIS A 87 -5.89 24.89 -15.60
N ASN A 88 -5.16 24.67 -14.52
CA ASN A 88 -5.62 23.87 -13.39
C ASN A 88 -5.15 24.51 -12.08
N ALA A 89 -5.95 24.32 -11.02
CA ALA A 89 -5.69 24.87 -9.69
C ALA A 89 -5.87 23.78 -8.60
N TRP A 90 -5.37 22.58 -8.89
CA TRP A 90 -5.43 21.46 -7.94
C TRP A 90 -4.61 21.78 -6.69
N ILE A 91 -5.18 21.52 -5.51
CA ILE A 91 -4.39 21.43 -4.28
C ILE A 91 -3.72 20.06 -4.34
N THR A 92 -2.48 20.01 -4.82
CA THR A 92 -1.76 18.76 -5.05
C THR A 92 -1.20 18.22 -3.74
N GLU A 93 -2.01 17.49 -2.99
CA GLU A 93 -1.48 16.50 -2.06
C GLU A 93 -1.50 15.15 -2.77
N SER A 94 -0.34 14.46 -2.81
CA SER A 94 -0.29 13.12 -3.39
C SER A 94 -1.18 12.17 -2.59
N GLU A 95 -2.02 11.43 -3.29
CA GLU A 95 -2.87 10.39 -2.73
C GLU A 95 -2.24 9.01 -2.94
N CYS A 96 -2.17 8.24 -1.86
CA CYS A 96 -1.66 6.88 -1.80
C CYS A 96 -2.76 5.95 -1.27
N ILE A 97 -2.60 4.64 -1.44
CA ILE A 97 -3.63 3.68 -1.02
C ILE A 97 -3.21 2.97 0.27
N ALA A 98 -4.14 2.94 1.23
CA ALA A 98 -4.05 2.11 2.42
C ALA A 98 -5.15 1.04 2.40
N ALA A 99 -4.81 -0.18 2.81
CA ALA A 99 -5.77 -1.27 3.00
C ALA A 99 -6.24 -1.32 4.45
N LYS A 100 -7.53 -1.61 4.67
CA LYS A 100 -8.03 -1.92 6.01
C LYS A 100 -7.48 -3.25 6.48
N THR A 101 -7.22 -3.36 7.78
CA THR A 101 -6.82 -4.63 8.42
C THR A 101 -8.02 -5.52 8.78
N THR A 102 -9.24 -5.14 8.39
CA THR A 102 -10.49 -5.80 8.78
C THR A 102 -11.21 -6.50 7.63
N ASP A 103 -10.98 -6.05 6.41
CA ASP A 103 -11.73 -6.46 5.22
C ASP A 103 -10.95 -6.10 3.94
N ASN A 104 -11.53 -6.45 2.79
CA ASN A 104 -10.89 -6.25 1.48
C ASN A 104 -11.11 -4.84 0.91
N GLN A 105 -11.30 -3.82 1.75
CA GLN A 105 -11.48 -2.44 1.30
C GLN A 105 -10.19 -1.63 1.37
N TRP A 106 -10.00 -0.81 0.34
CA TRP A 106 -8.89 0.13 0.23
C TRP A 106 -9.40 1.57 0.28
N LEU A 107 -8.57 2.48 0.77
CA LEU A 107 -8.89 3.90 0.86
C LEU A 107 -7.77 4.74 0.27
N SER A 108 -8.16 5.76 -0.49
CA SER A 108 -7.29 6.89 -0.82
C SER A 108 -6.98 7.66 0.46
N ARG A 109 -5.70 7.89 0.70
CA ARG A 109 -5.19 8.65 1.83
C ARG A 109 -4.09 9.60 1.35
N PRO A 110 -3.97 10.79 1.95
CA PRO A 110 -2.79 11.61 1.74
C PRO A 110 -1.52 10.82 2.05
N CYS A 111 -0.56 10.79 1.12
CA CYS A 111 0.71 10.06 1.27
C CYS A 111 1.53 10.55 2.48
N SER A 112 1.24 11.77 2.94
CA SER A 112 1.82 12.42 4.13
C SER A 112 1.31 11.84 5.47
N ARG A 113 0.20 11.09 5.47
CA ARG A 113 -0.28 10.39 6.66
C ARG A 113 0.64 9.24 7.03
N THR A 114 0.59 8.81 8.28
CA THR A 114 1.37 7.68 8.75
C THR A 114 0.48 6.48 9.03
N TYR A 115 0.87 5.30 8.55
CA TYR A 115 0.21 4.02 8.82
C TYR A 115 1.23 2.89 9.00
N ASN A 116 0.76 1.76 9.52
CA ASN A 116 1.57 0.54 9.65
C ASN A 116 1.98 -0.02 8.28
N VAL A 117 2.97 -0.91 8.29
CA VAL A 117 3.65 -1.35 7.07
C VAL A 117 3.56 -2.87 6.94
N VAL A 118 3.22 -3.34 5.74
CA VAL A 118 3.42 -4.74 5.34
C VAL A 118 4.38 -4.76 4.17
N CYS A 119 5.50 -5.46 4.34
CA CYS A 119 6.46 -5.67 3.27
C CYS A 119 6.26 -7.04 2.62
N LYS A 120 6.52 -7.12 1.32
CA LYS A 120 6.42 -8.33 0.49
C LYS A 120 7.62 -8.45 -0.44
N PHE A 121 8.16 -9.66 -0.62
CA PHE A 121 9.07 -10.01 -1.71
C PHE A 121 8.77 -11.41 -2.25
N GLN A 122 9.17 -11.67 -3.49
CA GLN A 122 9.14 -13.01 -4.08
C GLN A 122 10.35 -13.83 -3.59
N GLU A 123 10.10 -15.09 -3.21
CA GLU A 123 11.12 -16.02 -2.74
C GLU A 123 12.27 -16.25 -3.73
#